data_AF-A0A6A4ZT45-F1
#
_entry.id   AF-A0A6A4ZT45-F1
#
_cell.length_a   1.000
_cell.length_b   1.000
_cell.length_c   1.000
_cell.angle_alpha   90.00
_cell.angle_beta   90.00
_cell.angle_gamma   90.00
#
_symmetry.space_group_name_H-M   'P 1'
#
loop_
_entity.id
_entity.type
_entity.pdbx_description
1 polymer ?
#
loop_
_entity_poly.entity_id
_entity_poly.type
_entity_poly.pdbx_seq_one_letter_code
_entity_poly.pdbx_strand_id
1 'polypeptide(L)'
;MVVRLTHLIQEADSVLMDRLSHRLHWKDPSVTFECHHCKTFFHWNPKSNCAMCGNVVCVDCSEAAKVEGTMVSLRTGDVRYVTVVVDVCVPCYYTSLMTLSTASVANACDDDNNAKRRPERPTLRHLGHSLPLHSIHEHRPPQTPVSRKPPPTSQSMPPRPPKRSFWKR
;
A
#
# COMPACT_ATOMS: atom_id res chain seq x y z
N MET A 1 -25.59 9.91 -3.55
CA MET A 1 -24.50 9.08 -4.05
C MET A 1 -23.30 9.97 -4.31
N VAL A 2 -22.30 9.91 -3.44
CA VAL A 2 -21.00 10.55 -3.70
C VAL A 2 -20.17 9.54 -4.46
N VAL A 3 -19.59 9.93 -5.60
CA VAL A 3 -18.62 9.09 -6.30
C VAL A 3 -17.26 9.48 -5.80
N ARG A 4 -16.53 8.55 -5.19
CA ARG A 4 -15.16 8.77 -4.74
C ARG A 4 -14.19 8.03 -5.64
N LEU A 5 -13.13 8.73 -6.01
CA LEU A 5 -12.04 8.13 -6.77
C LEU A 5 -11.16 7.32 -5.83
N THR A 6 -10.85 6.09 -6.20
CA THR A 6 -9.88 5.24 -5.49
C THR A 6 -8.64 5.07 -6.35
N HIS A 7 -7.49 5.49 -5.84
CA HIS A 7 -6.21 5.44 -6.53
C HIS A 7 -5.52 4.09 -6.31
N LEU A 8 -5.02 3.48 -7.38
CA LEU A 8 -4.29 2.22 -7.35
C LEU A 8 -2.79 2.51 -7.31
N ILE A 9 -2.14 2.13 -6.23
CA ILE A 9 -0.69 2.27 -6.04
C ILE A 9 -0.10 0.87 -6.02
N GLN A 10 0.83 0.59 -6.93
CA GLN A 10 1.48 -0.71 -7.04
C GLN A 10 2.96 -0.60 -6.70
N GLU A 11 3.53 -1.75 -6.32
CA GLU A 11 4.96 -1.88 -6.00
C GLU A 11 5.44 -0.94 -4.87
N ALA A 12 4.56 -0.63 -3.91
CA ALA A 12 4.93 0.15 -2.75
C ALA A 12 6.04 -0.57 -1.95
N ASP A 13 7.06 0.21 -1.57
CA ASP A 13 8.19 -0.32 -0.80
C ASP A 13 7.79 -0.71 0.63
N SER A 14 8.64 -1.48 1.29
CA SER A 14 8.35 -1.99 2.64
C SER A 14 8.28 -0.92 3.73
N VAL A 15 8.91 0.24 3.53
CA VAL A 15 8.87 1.36 4.48
C VAL A 15 7.51 2.06 4.39
N LEU A 16 7.02 2.30 3.17
CA LEU A 16 5.71 2.85 2.92
C LEU A 16 4.61 1.89 3.39
N MET A 17 4.74 0.59 3.07
CA MET A 17 3.76 -0.42 3.51
C MET A 17 3.71 -0.56 5.03
N ASP A 18 4.86 -0.50 5.72
CA ASP A 18 4.90 -0.49 7.19
C ASP A 18 4.20 0.77 7.74
N ARG A 19 4.54 1.96 7.22
CA ARG A 19 3.89 3.22 7.62
C ARG A 19 2.37 3.17 7.48
N LEU A 20 1.86 2.67 6.37
CA LEU A 20 0.43 2.60 6.08
C LEU A 20 -0.30 1.57 6.94
N SER A 21 0.41 0.57 7.46
CA SER A 21 -0.18 -0.54 8.22
C SER A 21 -0.32 -0.25 9.71
N HIS A 22 0.45 0.69 10.23
CA HIS A 22 0.42 1.07 11.66
C HIS A 22 -0.52 2.23 11.92
N ARG A 23 -1.19 2.17 13.08
CA ARG A 23 -2.12 3.23 13.54
C ARG A 23 -1.64 3.96 14.79
N LEU A 24 -0.39 3.73 15.22
CA LEU A 24 0.15 4.27 16.46
C LEU A 24 0.20 5.81 16.47
N HIS A 25 0.35 6.43 15.30
CA HIS A 25 0.38 7.89 15.14
C HIS A 25 -1.01 8.50 14.91
N TRP A 26 -2.07 7.70 14.85
CA TRP A 26 -3.42 8.20 14.60
C TRP A 26 -3.94 8.98 15.80
N LYS A 27 -4.43 10.20 15.53
CA LYS A 27 -5.14 10.99 16.52
C LYS A 27 -6.50 10.38 16.79
N ASP A 28 -6.96 10.48 18.03
CA ASP A 28 -8.30 10.01 18.38
C ASP A 28 -9.36 10.88 17.65
N PRO A 29 -10.17 10.28 16.76
CA PRO A 29 -11.23 11.02 16.09
C PRO A 29 -12.27 11.54 17.08
N SER A 30 -12.53 10.86 18.21
CA SER A 30 -13.59 11.22 19.16
C SER A 30 -13.42 12.62 19.77
N VAL A 31 -12.18 13.06 19.97
CA VAL A 31 -11.82 14.37 20.55
C VAL A 31 -11.48 15.43 19.50
N THR A 32 -11.54 15.09 18.20
CA THR A 32 -11.26 16.02 17.12
C THR A 32 -12.56 16.55 16.50
N PHE A 33 -12.75 17.86 16.58
CA PHE A 33 -13.97 18.55 16.14
C PHE A 33 -13.84 19.28 14.80
N GLU A 34 -12.63 19.49 14.29
CA GLU A 34 -12.39 20.16 13.01
C GLU A 34 -11.50 19.34 12.08
N CYS A 35 -11.75 19.45 10.78
CA CYS A 35 -10.90 18.84 9.77
C CYS A 35 -9.49 19.44 9.82
N HIS A 36 -8.48 18.59 9.88
CA HIS A 36 -7.10 19.04 9.94
C HIS A 36 -6.70 19.93 8.76
N HIS A 37 -7.26 19.67 7.56
CA HIS A 37 -6.92 20.37 6.33
C HIS A 37 -7.77 21.62 6.10
N CYS A 38 -9.09 21.48 5.91
CA CYS A 38 -9.97 22.60 5.58
C CYS A 38 -10.49 23.40 6.80
N LYS A 39 -10.22 22.94 8.02
CA LYS A 39 -10.66 23.57 9.29
C LYS A 39 -12.18 23.65 9.48
N THR A 40 -12.96 23.00 8.63
CA THR A 40 -14.41 22.88 8.81
C THR A 40 -14.73 21.97 9.98
N PHE A 41 -15.72 22.34 10.79
CA PHE A 41 -16.20 21.51 11.89
C PHE A 41 -16.85 20.22 11.39
N PHE A 42 -16.53 19.12 12.06
CA PHE A 42 -17.22 17.84 11.92
C PHE A 42 -18.56 17.94 12.65
N HIS A 43 -19.62 18.29 11.94
CA HIS A 43 -20.98 18.17 12.44
C HIS A 43 -21.38 16.68 12.43
N TRP A 44 -22.17 16.26 11.45
CA TRP A 44 -22.54 14.85 11.23
C TRP A 44 -21.73 14.19 10.11
N ASN A 45 -20.74 14.88 9.56
CA ASN A 45 -19.92 14.36 8.48
C ASN A 45 -19.02 13.23 8.98
N PRO A 46 -18.92 12.11 8.24
CA PRO A 46 -17.96 11.06 8.56
C PRO A 46 -16.53 11.62 8.54
N LYS A 47 -15.73 11.14 9.50
CA LYS A 47 -14.32 11.52 9.67
C LYS A 47 -13.43 10.29 9.55
N SER A 48 -12.31 10.45 8.88
CA SER A 48 -11.28 9.41 8.74
C SER A 48 -9.92 9.94 9.19
N ASN A 49 -9.05 9.04 9.63
CA ASN A 49 -7.66 9.37 9.89
C ASN A 49 -6.84 9.16 8.62
N CYS A 50 -6.00 10.14 8.27
CA CYS A 50 -5.02 9.96 7.21
C CYS A 50 -4.01 8.87 7.62
N ALA A 51 -3.88 7.81 6.83
CA ALA A 51 -2.95 6.72 7.13
C ALA A 51 -1.48 7.19 7.18
N MET A 52 -1.12 8.23 6.44
CA MET A 52 0.24 8.78 6.41
C MET A 52 0.57 9.63 7.63
N CYS A 53 -0.22 10.68 7.92
CA CYS A 53 0.09 11.66 8.96
C CYS A 53 -0.71 11.49 10.26
N GLY A 54 -1.73 10.62 10.28
CA GLY A 54 -2.53 10.29 11.46
C GLY A 54 -3.58 11.33 11.86
N ASN A 55 -3.58 12.50 11.22
CA ASN A 55 -4.56 13.56 11.47
C ASN A 55 -5.95 13.18 10.95
N VAL A 56 -6.98 13.71 11.62
CA VAL A 56 -8.39 13.50 11.27
C VAL A 56 -8.80 14.49 10.18
N VAL A 57 -9.40 14.00 9.10
CA VAL A 57 -9.84 14.78 7.95
C VAL A 57 -11.28 14.43 7.55
N CYS A 58 -11.95 15.34 6.86
CA CYS A 58 -13.25 15.06 6.25
C CYS A 58 -13.10 14.25 4.97
N VAL A 59 -14.22 13.69 4.51
CA VAL A 59 -14.30 12.93 3.24
C VAL A 59 -13.78 13.76 2.07
N ASP A 60 -14.14 15.05 1.99
CA ASP A 60 -13.71 15.94 0.90
C ASP A 60 -12.20 16.26 0.93
N CYS A 61 -11.55 16.10 2.09
CA CYS A 61 -10.12 16.34 2.26
C CYS A 61 -9.30 15.04 2.26
N SER A 62 -9.89 13.91 1.87
CA SER A 62 -9.22 12.62 1.78
C SER A 62 -9.39 11.97 0.41
N GLU A 63 -8.35 11.27 0.01
CA GLU A 63 -8.28 10.40 -1.15
C GLU A 63 -8.29 8.95 -0.67
N ALA A 64 -9.12 8.12 -1.31
CA ALA A 64 -9.09 6.68 -1.09
C ALA A 64 -7.96 6.08 -1.92
N ALA A 65 -7.15 5.22 -1.32
CA ALA A 65 -6.04 4.56 -1.99
C ALA A 65 -6.03 3.06 -1.70
N LYS A 66 -5.87 2.26 -2.74
CA LYS A 66 -5.58 0.83 -2.66
C LYS A 66 -4.10 0.64 -2.99
N VAL A 67 -3.33 0.26 -1.97
CA VAL A 67 -1.88 0.17 -2.04
C VAL A 67 -1.46 -1.29 -2.01
N GLU A 68 -0.77 -1.73 -3.06
CA GLU A 68 -0.21 -3.06 -3.23
C GLU A 68 1.31 -2.97 -3.11
N GLY A 69 1.89 -3.78 -2.23
CA GLY A 69 3.32 -3.66 -1.95
C GLY A 69 3.87 -4.78 -1.09
N THR A 70 5.16 -4.68 -0.79
CA THR A 70 5.87 -5.70 -0.03
C THR A 70 5.90 -5.32 1.45
N MET A 71 5.52 -6.22 2.34
CA MET A 71 5.69 -6.08 3.79
C MET A 71 6.71 -7.10 4.29
N VAL A 72 7.59 -6.67 5.19
CA VAL A 72 8.59 -7.53 5.84
C VAL A 72 8.24 -7.68 7.31
N SER A 73 8.08 -8.91 7.77
CA SER A 73 7.87 -9.20 9.19
C SER A 73 9.20 -9.10 9.93
N LEU A 74 9.36 -8.08 10.78
CA LEU A 74 10.57 -7.92 11.60
C LEU A 74 10.80 -9.08 12.59
N ARG A 75 9.75 -9.83 12.94
CA ARG A 75 9.86 -10.96 13.88
C ARG A 75 10.34 -12.25 13.23
N THR A 76 9.97 -12.49 11.97
CA THR A 76 10.21 -13.78 11.29
C THR A 76 11.16 -13.65 10.11
N GLY A 77 11.38 -12.44 9.59
CA GLY A 77 12.09 -12.21 8.33
C GLY A 77 11.23 -12.49 7.08
N ASP A 78 9.98 -12.93 7.25
CA ASP A 78 9.08 -13.24 6.13
C ASP A 78 8.79 -12.00 5.29
N VAL A 79 8.90 -12.15 3.97
CA VAL A 79 8.52 -11.15 2.98
C VAL A 79 7.19 -11.56 2.36
N ARG A 80 6.19 -10.67 2.39
CA ARG A 80 4.85 -10.93 1.85
C ARG A 80 4.38 -9.79 0.99
N TYR A 81 3.75 -10.10 -0.14
CA TYR A 81 3.04 -9.11 -0.94
C TYR A 81 1.63 -8.96 -0.40
N VAL A 82 1.23 -7.73 -0.05
CA VAL A 82 -0.06 -7.44 0.59
C VAL A 82 -0.72 -6.22 -0.03
N THR A 83 -2.04 -6.17 0.10
CA THR A 83 -2.87 -5.06 -0.34
C THR A 83 -3.52 -4.42 0.88
N VAL A 84 -3.45 -3.09 0.99
CA VAL A 84 -4.14 -2.30 2.02
C VAL A 84 -5.01 -1.23 1.37
N VAL A 85 -6.19 -1.00 1.94
CA VAL A 85 -7.07 0.11 1.55
C VAL A 85 -7.03 1.15 2.66
N VAL A 86 -6.71 2.38 2.30
CA VAL A 86 -6.46 3.47 3.23
C VAL A 86 -7.08 4.78 2.74
N ASP A 87 -7.46 5.63 3.68
CA ASP A 87 -7.74 7.04 3.42
C ASP A 87 -6.47 7.85 3.70
N VAL A 88 -6.12 8.76 2.79
CA VAL A 88 -4.95 9.64 2.92
C VAL A 88 -5.41 11.06 2.66
N CYS A 89 -5.00 12.02 3.48
CA CYS A 89 -5.38 13.40 3.21
C CYS A 89 -4.78 13.88 1.88
N VAL A 90 -5.49 14.77 1.19
CA VAL A 90 -5.09 15.32 -0.11
C VAL A 90 -3.61 15.75 -0.13
N PRO A 91 -3.08 16.52 0.86
CA PRO A 91 -1.66 16.87 0.89
C PRO A 91 -0.70 15.67 0.93
N CYS A 92 -0.99 14.68 1.77
CA CYS A 92 -0.15 13.48 1.88
C CYS A 92 -0.24 12.61 0.62
N TYR A 93 -1.40 12.54 -0.03
CA TYR A 93 -1.56 11.83 -1.29
C TYR A 93 -0.65 12.43 -2.37
N TYR A 94 -0.77 13.74 -2.61
CA TYR A 94 0.02 14.42 -3.65
C TYR A 94 1.51 14.44 -3.38
N THR A 95 1.92 14.42 -2.10
CA THR A 95 3.34 14.48 -1.73
C THR A 95 4.01 13.11 -1.72
N SER A 96 3.28 12.06 -1.33
CA SER A 96 3.90 10.75 -1.03
C SER A 96 3.44 9.61 -1.92
N LEU A 97 2.27 9.72 -2.56
CA LEU A 97 1.63 8.59 -3.24
C LEU A 97 1.32 8.86 -4.71
N MET A 98 1.10 10.12 -5.12
CA MET A 98 0.70 10.46 -6.48
C MET A 98 1.67 9.95 -7.55
N THR A 99 2.98 10.01 -7.29
CA THR A 99 4.01 9.53 -8.23
C THR A 99 4.03 8.01 -8.38
N LEU A 100 3.44 7.29 -7.44
CA LEU A 100 3.30 5.83 -7.44
C LEU A 100 1.90 5.38 -7.91
N SER A 101 1.00 6.33 -8.16
CA SER A 101 -0.35 6.06 -8.62
C SER A 101 -0.32 5.59 -10.07
N THR A 102 -0.88 4.41 -10.32
CA THR A 102 -0.90 3.76 -11.64
C THR A 102 -2.22 3.96 -12.37
N ALA A 103 -3.31 4.07 -11.62
CA ALA A 103 -4.66 4.25 -12.14
C ALA A 103 -5.58 4.81 -11.05
N SER A 104 -6.75 5.29 -11.47
CA SER A 104 -7.78 5.74 -10.56
C SER A 104 -9.15 5.23 -11.01
N VAL A 105 -9.93 4.71 -10.06
CA VAL A 105 -11.21 4.04 -10.33
C VAL A 105 -12.30 4.74 -9.55
N ALA A 106 -13.36 5.16 -10.25
CA ALA A 106 -14.52 5.76 -9.62
C ALA A 106 -15.35 4.69 -8.90
N ASN A 107 -15.45 4.79 -7.58
CA ASN A 107 -16.28 3.93 -6.76
C ASN A 107 -17.53 4.70 -6.32
N ALA A 108 -18.71 4.11 -6.51
CA ALA A 108 -19.92 4.57 -5.84
C ALA A 108 -19.79 4.18 -4.36
N CYS A 109 -19.68 5.15 -3.46
CA CYS A 109 -19.79 4.86 -2.03
C CYS A 109 -21.25 5.02 -1.60
N ASP A 110 -21.84 3.94 -1.13
CA ASP A 110 -23.05 4.00 -0.31
C ASP A 110 -22.66 4.55 1.08
N ASP A 111 -23.47 5.45 1.62
CA ASP A 111 -23.24 6.26 2.83
C ASP A 111 -23.29 5.43 4.15
N ASP A 112 -22.89 4.16 4.13
CA ASP A 112 -23.00 3.27 5.28
C ASP A 112 -21.81 3.41 6.23
N ASN A 113 -22.01 4.31 7.19
CA ASN A 113 -21.36 4.26 8.49
C ASN A 113 -21.60 2.87 9.14
N ASN A 114 -20.52 2.21 9.55
CA ASN A 114 -20.45 0.97 10.37
C ASN A 114 -20.49 -0.39 9.63
N ALA A 115 -19.33 -1.05 9.52
CA ALA A 115 -19.14 -2.37 10.13
C ALA A 115 -17.70 -2.89 9.94
N LYS A 116 -17.08 -3.30 11.05
CA LYS A 116 -16.15 -4.43 11.08
C LYS A 116 -16.71 -5.56 10.19
N ARG A 117 -16.16 -5.77 8.99
CA ARG A 117 -16.30 -7.05 8.30
C ARG A 117 -14.92 -7.67 8.18
N ARG A 118 -14.70 -8.67 9.04
CA ARG A 118 -13.71 -9.73 8.80
C ARG A 118 -13.92 -10.25 7.38
N PRO A 119 -12.87 -10.59 6.62
CA PRO A 119 -13.06 -11.37 5.41
C PRO A 119 -13.58 -12.76 5.82
N GLU A 120 -14.84 -13.03 5.49
CA GLU A 120 -15.36 -14.39 5.52
C GLU A 120 -14.61 -15.23 4.48
N ARG A 121 -14.11 -16.39 4.91
CA ARG A 121 -13.52 -17.39 4.03
C ARG A 121 -14.56 -17.85 2.99
N PRO A 122 -14.21 -17.96 1.70
CA PRO A 122 -15.05 -18.67 0.76
C PRO A 122 -15.15 -20.13 1.18
N THR A 123 -16.37 -20.58 1.49
CA THR A 123 -16.65 -21.99 1.76
C THR A 123 -16.78 -22.70 0.42
N LEU A 124 -15.75 -23.48 0.07
CA LEU A 124 -15.68 -24.25 -1.16
C LEU A 124 -16.68 -25.42 -1.08
N ARG A 125 -17.84 -25.28 -1.73
CA ARG A 125 -18.75 -26.42 -1.94
C ARG A 125 -18.28 -27.22 -3.15
N HIS A 126 -17.80 -28.42 -2.86
CA HIS A 126 -17.70 -29.53 -3.81
C HIS A 126 -19.08 -29.90 -4.36
N LEU A 127 -19.17 -30.05 -5.68
CA LEU A 127 -20.08 -30.99 -6.35
C LEU A 127 -19.44 -31.34 -7.70
N GLY A 128 -19.01 -32.60 -7.84
CA GLY A 128 -18.46 -33.13 -9.08
C GLY A 128 -19.54 -33.36 -10.14
N HIS A 129 -19.12 -33.59 -11.38
CA HIS A 129 -19.17 -34.90 -12.04
C HIS A 129 -18.55 -34.81 -13.46
N SER A 130 -17.72 -35.81 -13.78
CA SER A 130 -17.45 -36.45 -15.08
C SER A 130 -16.84 -35.66 -16.27
N LEU A 131 -15.67 -36.15 -16.70
CA LEU A 131 -14.95 -35.96 -17.97
C LEU A 131 -15.74 -36.54 -19.18
N PRO A 132 -15.35 -36.25 -20.44
CA PRO A 132 -14.32 -37.08 -21.09
C PRO A 132 -13.24 -36.33 -21.88
N LEU A 133 -12.09 -37.00 -21.96
CA LEU A 133 -10.91 -36.80 -22.79
C LEU A 133 -11.17 -36.25 -24.21
N HIS A 134 -10.33 -35.29 -24.63
CA HIS A 134 -9.74 -35.32 -25.97
C HIS A 134 -8.32 -34.75 -25.95
N SER A 135 -7.39 -35.59 -26.42
CA SER A 135 -5.97 -35.35 -26.59
C SER A 135 -5.74 -34.59 -27.89
N ILE A 136 -5.05 -33.44 -27.85
CA ILE A 136 -4.32 -32.87 -29.00
C ILE A 136 -3.05 -32.16 -28.50
N HIS A 137 -1.92 -32.85 -28.71
CA HIS A 137 -0.65 -32.40 -29.28
C HIS A 137 -0.12 -30.96 -29.03
N GLU A 138 1.17 -30.95 -28.69
CA GLU A 138 2.15 -29.87 -28.52
C GLU A 138 2.02 -28.64 -29.44
N HIS A 139 2.41 -27.46 -28.94
CA HIS A 139 3.59 -26.74 -29.45
C HIS A 139 4.04 -25.61 -28.48
N ARG A 140 5.26 -25.77 -27.96
CA ARG A 140 6.04 -24.75 -27.25
C ARG A 140 6.66 -23.79 -28.27
N PRO A 141 6.47 -22.46 -28.17
CA PRO A 141 7.28 -21.53 -28.93
C PRO A 141 8.70 -21.41 -28.33
N PRO A 142 9.74 -21.30 -29.16
CA PRO A 142 11.15 -21.33 -28.75
C PRO A 142 11.58 -20.08 -27.98
N GLN A 143 12.39 -20.31 -26.93
CA GLN A 143 13.12 -19.25 -26.24
C GLN A 143 14.29 -18.78 -27.11
N THR A 144 14.35 -17.50 -27.41
CA THR A 144 15.55 -16.86 -27.99
C THR A 144 16.57 -16.57 -26.89
N PRO A 145 17.87 -16.85 -27.10
CA PRO A 145 18.90 -16.62 -26.10
C PRO A 145 19.26 -15.13 -26.03
N VAL A 146 19.02 -14.49 -24.89
CA VAL A 146 19.53 -13.13 -24.65
C VAL A 146 21.01 -13.24 -24.26
N SER A 147 21.85 -12.79 -25.19
CA SER A 147 23.30 -12.66 -25.08
C SER A 147 23.71 -11.85 -23.84
N ARG A 148 24.41 -12.50 -22.90
CA ARG A 148 24.99 -11.85 -21.72
C ARG A 148 26.21 -11.04 -22.14
N LYS A 149 26.12 -9.71 -22.09
CA LYS A 149 27.33 -8.87 -22.05
C LYS A 149 27.98 -9.01 -20.66
N PRO A 150 29.29 -9.30 -20.56
CA PRO A 150 30.00 -9.26 -19.30
C PRO A 150 30.17 -7.81 -18.84
N PRO A 151 29.99 -7.50 -17.53
CA PRO A 151 30.36 -6.21 -16.98
C PRO A 151 31.90 -6.07 -16.91
N PRO A 152 32.44 -4.86 -17.12
CA PRO A 152 33.88 -4.60 -17.07
C PRO A 152 34.46 -4.69 -15.66
N THR A 153 35.73 -5.06 -15.65
CA THR A 153 36.61 -5.40 -14.53
C THR A 153 36.84 -4.24 -13.55
N SER A 154 36.97 -4.63 -12.28
CA SER A 154 37.48 -3.93 -11.09
C SER A 154 38.16 -2.57 -11.30
N GLN A 155 37.63 -1.53 -10.64
CA GLN A 155 38.43 -0.38 -10.21
C GLN A 155 38.52 -0.36 -8.68
N SER A 156 39.75 -0.27 -8.22
CA SER A 156 40.25 -0.26 -6.85
C SER A 156 39.67 0.89 -6.00
N MET A 157 39.16 0.57 -4.81
CA MET A 157 38.90 1.59 -3.79
C MET A 157 40.23 2.10 -3.19
N PRO A 158 40.37 3.42 -2.96
CA PRO A 158 41.48 3.96 -2.18
C PRO A 158 41.34 3.61 -0.68
N PRO A 159 42.46 3.57 0.07
CA PRO A 159 42.47 3.12 1.46
C PRO A 159 41.76 4.08 2.42
N ARG A 160 41.18 3.48 3.47
CA ARG A 160 40.41 4.13 4.53
C ARG A 160 41.33 4.93 5.48
N PRO A 161 40.99 6.17 5.87
CA PRO A 161 41.77 6.92 6.85
C PRO A 161 41.63 6.34 8.27
N PRO A 162 42.67 6.50 9.13
CA PRO A 162 42.71 5.89 10.46
C PRO A 162 41.75 6.53 11.46
N LYS A 163 41.22 5.69 12.37
CA LYS A 163 40.32 6.07 13.47
C LYS A 163 41.06 6.93 14.50
N ARG A 164 40.58 8.16 14.75
CA ARG A 164 40.99 8.98 15.90
C ARG A 164 40.37 8.41 17.18
N SER A 165 41.22 7.99 18.12
CA SER A 165 40.85 7.68 19.50
C SER A 165 40.62 8.99 20.26
N PHE A 166 39.40 9.21 20.75
CA PHE A 166 39.09 10.27 21.69
C PHE A 166 39.28 9.74 23.11
N TRP A 167 40.30 10.26 23.79
CA TRP A 167 40.50 10.11 25.23
C TRP A 167 39.44 10.94 25.97
N LYS A 168 38.69 10.31 26.89
CA LYS A 168 37.87 11.02 27.88
C LYS A 168 38.76 11.39 29.06
N ARG A 169 38.70 12.66 29.43
CA ARG A 169 39.10 13.18 30.75
C ARG A 169 37.88 13.17 31.66
#